data_AF-A0A1C6FVS7-F1
#
_entry.id   AF-A0A1C6FVS7-F1
#
_cell.length_a   1.000
_cell.length_b   1.000
_cell.length_c   1.000
_cell.angle_alpha   90.00
_cell.angle_beta   90.00
_cell.angle_gamma   90.00
#
_symmetry.space_group_name_H-M   'P 1'
#
loop_
_entity.id
_entity.type
_entity.pdbx_description
1 polymer ?
#
loop_
_entity_poly.entity_id
_entity_poly.type
_entity_poly.pdbx_seq_one_letter_code
_entity_poly.pdbx_strand_id
1 'polypeptide(L)'
;MLYDRISLISEMLDATLNLRCFYIKGLDKELSFLKESVLPIFMNNTKEIDKFRDMLIHMVEEHVYIVDNFTFGNYIIICLDKLNESYLFIGPYLSEHRYEDLLRDIDEIGLSHNNITSIHRYYNSLPFISKSKVTSIISVIKNNIYDKNVDLKFIYKRKLKKQDFKDVNSHRITTTMLDYRFIEESIRWDKKLINCVSSGSKVNSVKVLDKIFDLYFIDEEAYNIRKYQNKLIYYNTLLLDLLIEKDFGNLYATGLFQRYMDKIEGARFIRDIKNIFYDMIMDYCFAISEFSVKHYSVLVGKAINYINSNLENNLSVSEIANQLYVSPTYLSRAFKKETGFSIIEYINKLKIKHATFLLRDTALPIQDIGRIIGINDVNYFSRLFKRYMSQTPTQYRKIFN
;
A
#
# COMPACT_ATOMS: atom_id res chain seq x y z
N MET A 1 -32.02 6.05 29.29
CA MET A 1 -30.61 5.79 29.69
C MET A 1 -29.89 4.87 28.70
N LEU A 2 -30.30 3.60 28.52
CA LEU A 2 -29.66 2.69 27.54
C LEU A 2 -29.80 3.20 26.09
N TYR A 3 -31.01 3.64 25.71
CA TYR A 3 -31.27 4.20 24.38
C TYR A 3 -30.44 5.45 24.09
N ASP A 4 -30.31 6.36 25.07
CA ASP A 4 -29.50 7.59 24.93
C ASP A 4 -28.02 7.26 24.73
N ARG A 5 -27.50 6.25 25.44
CA ARG A 5 -26.13 5.75 25.30
C ARG A 5 -25.91 5.12 23.92
N ILE A 6 -26.88 4.37 23.42
CA ILE A 6 -26.83 3.79 22.06
C ILE A 6 -26.85 4.90 21.01
N SER A 7 -27.69 5.93 21.17
CA SER A 7 -27.74 7.08 20.26
C SER A 7 -26.40 7.80 20.19
N LEU A 8 -25.79 8.07 21.35
CA LEU A 8 -24.48 8.71 21.43
C LEU A 8 -23.38 7.89 20.74
N ILE A 9 -23.33 6.57 21.00
CA ILE A 9 -22.37 5.68 20.35
C ILE A 9 -22.60 5.63 18.84
N SER A 10 -23.87 5.62 18.41
CA SER A 10 -24.25 5.60 16.99
C SER A 10 -23.77 6.86 16.28
N GLU A 11 -24.03 8.04 16.85
CA GLU A 11 -23.55 9.32 16.32
C GLU A 11 -22.03 9.38 16.28
N MET A 12 -21.34 8.91 17.33
CA MET A 12 -19.88 8.88 17.36
C MET A 12 -19.30 7.95 16.30
N LEU A 13 -19.81 6.72 16.16
CA LEU A 13 -19.29 5.75 15.19
C LEU A 13 -19.57 6.16 13.75
N ASP A 14 -20.73 6.79 13.50
CA ASP A 14 -21.06 7.33 12.17
C ASP A 14 -20.15 8.51 11.82
N ALA A 15 -20.02 9.50 12.72
CA ALA A 15 -19.20 10.69 12.48
C ALA A 15 -17.69 10.41 12.35
N THR A 16 -17.18 9.38 13.05
CA THR A 16 -15.73 9.10 13.09
C THR A 16 -15.28 8.02 12.12
N LEU A 17 -16.12 7.02 11.87
CA LEU A 17 -15.77 5.82 11.11
C LEU A 17 -16.70 5.55 9.93
N ASN A 18 -17.70 6.41 9.69
CA ASN A 18 -18.76 6.20 8.70
C ASN A 18 -19.45 4.84 8.89
N LEU A 19 -19.58 4.41 10.16
CA LEU A 19 -20.05 3.09 10.54
C LEU A 19 -21.45 3.20 11.13
N ARG A 20 -22.44 2.77 10.34
CA ARG A 20 -23.83 2.83 10.76
C ARG A 20 -24.12 1.88 11.91
N CYS A 21 -24.99 2.33 12.79
CA CYS A 21 -25.50 1.54 13.90
C CYS A 21 -27.01 1.44 13.79
N PHE A 22 -27.55 0.25 14.00
CA PHE A 22 -28.98 -0.01 13.96
C PHE A 22 -29.41 -0.68 15.26
N TYR A 23 -30.44 -0.12 15.87
CA TYR A 23 -31.09 -0.71 17.02
C TYR A 23 -32.37 -1.40 16.58
N ILE A 24 -32.47 -2.69 16.83
CA ILE A 24 -33.66 -3.51 16.54
C ILE A 24 -34.29 -3.89 17.86
N LYS A 25 -35.62 -3.72 17.95
CA LYS A 25 -36.42 -4.11 19.11
C LYS A 25 -37.61 -4.95 18.64
N GLY A 26 -37.68 -6.19 19.09
CA GLY A 26 -38.68 -7.16 18.66
C GLY A 26 -38.36 -7.69 17.25
N LEU A 27 -38.14 -9.00 17.11
CA LEU A 27 -38.10 -9.64 15.79
C LEU A 27 -39.54 -9.91 15.36
N ASP A 28 -40.24 -8.87 14.86
CA ASP A 28 -41.59 -9.02 14.32
C ASP A 28 -41.65 -10.11 13.22
N LYS A 29 -42.83 -10.70 13.02
CA LYS A 29 -43.03 -11.71 11.95
C LYS A 29 -42.86 -11.13 10.55
N GLU A 30 -43.06 -9.83 10.39
CA GLU A 30 -42.87 -9.12 9.13
C GLU A 30 -41.40 -8.69 9.00
N LEU A 31 -40.64 -9.46 8.22
CA LEU A 31 -39.22 -9.25 7.92
C LEU A 31 -38.92 -7.96 7.12
N SER A 32 -39.90 -7.06 6.94
CA SER A 32 -39.83 -5.82 6.18
C SER A 32 -38.83 -4.84 6.79
N PHE A 33 -38.85 -4.68 8.11
CA PHE A 33 -37.95 -3.76 8.81
C PHE A 33 -36.46 -4.14 8.69
N LEU A 34 -36.15 -5.45 8.67
CA LEU A 34 -34.79 -5.94 8.44
C LEU A 34 -34.28 -5.64 7.02
N LYS A 35 -35.18 -5.55 6.03
CA LYS A 35 -34.84 -5.19 4.64
C LYS A 35 -34.46 -3.73 4.50
N GLU A 36 -35.11 -2.84 5.24
CA GLU A 36 -34.85 -1.40 5.18
C GLU A 36 -33.65 -0.98 6.04
N SER A 37 -33.47 -1.66 7.19
CA SER A 37 -32.53 -1.21 8.22
C SER A 37 -31.14 -1.83 8.13
N VAL A 38 -31.00 -3.05 7.63
CA VAL A 38 -29.75 -3.80 7.80
C VAL A 38 -28.93 -3.93 6.51
N LEU A 39 -29.48 -3.77 5.29
CA LEU A 39 -28.77 -4.17 4.07
C LEU A 39 -29.13 -3.33 2.83
N PRO A 40 -28.23 -3.18 1.83
CA PRO A 40 -28.68 -3.02 0.47
C PRO A 40 -29.21 -4.39 -0.02
N ILE A 41 -30.32 -4.38 -0.73
CA ILE A 41 -30.66 -5.44 -1.70
C ILE A 41 -30.48 -6.86 -1.16
N PHE A 42 -31.22 -7.24 -0.11
CA PHE A 42 -31.62 -8.64 -0.05
C PHE A 42 -32.35 -8.95 -1.36
N MET A 43 -31.72 -9.77 -2.19
CA MET A 43 -32.45 -10.59 -3.15
C MET A 43 -33.63 -11.24 -2.43
N ASN A 44 -34.74 -11.37 -3.17
CA ASN A 44 -36.05 -11.84 -2.72
C ASN A 44 -36.11 -13.27 -2.12
N ASN A 45 -35.02 -13.82 -1.60
CA ASN A 45 -34.94 -15.17 -1.04
C ASN A 45 -35.25 -15.17 0.47
N THR A 46 -36.51 -15.43 0.78
CA THR A 46 -37.05 -15.54 2.14
C THR A 46 -36.27 -16.54 3.02
N LYS A 47 -35.73 -17.62 2.45
CA LYS A 47 -35.01 -18.66 3.22
C LYS A 47 -33.74 -18.17 3.91
N GLU A 48 -33.01 -17.24 3.31
CA GLU A 48 -31.78 -16.73 3.91
C GLU A 48 -32.06 -15.71 5.03
N ILE A 49 -33.16 -14.98 4.90
CA ILE A 49 -33.67 -14.09 5.95
C ILE A 49 -34.12 -14.92 7.16
N ASP A 50 -34.84 -16.03 6.92
CA ASP A 50 -35.27 -16.94 8.00
C ASP A 50 -34.07 -17.54 8.75
N LYS A 51 -33.03 -18.00 8.04
CA LYS A 51 -31.79 -18.49 8.66
C LYS A 51 -31.08 -17.42 9.50
N PHE A 52 -31.08 -16.17 9.03
CA PHE A 52 -30.47 -15.07 9.77
C PHE A 52 -31.27 -14.74 11.03
N ARG A 53 -32.61 -14.74 10.93
CA ARG A 53 -33.51 -14.60 12.08
C ARG A 53 -33.24 -15.70 13.11
N ASP A 54 -33.19 -16.96 12.68
CA ASP A 54 -32.88 -18.08 13.56
C ASP A 54 -31.52 -17.88 14.25
N MET A 55 -30.51 -17.38 13.53
CA MET A 55 -29.21 -17.07 14.12
C MET A 55 -29.31 -16.04 15.26
N LEU A 56 -30.10 -14.98 15.08
CA LEU A 56 -30.32 -13.93 16.10
C LEU A 56 -31.07 -14.48 17.32
N ILE A 57 -32.08 -15.33 17.10
CA ILE A 57 -32.85 -16.00 18.17
C ILE A 57 -31.95 -16.91 19.03
N HIS A 58 -30.80 -17.35 18.54
CA HIS A 58 -29.84 -18.13 19.34
C HIS A 58 -28.72 -17.30 19.98
N MET A 59 -28.71 -15.97 19.77
CA MET A 59 -27.76 -15.09 20.46
C MET A 59 -28.19 -14.84 21.91
N VAL A 60 -27.21 -14.66 22.78
CA VAL A 60 -27.39 -14.40 24.21
C VAL A 60 -26.72 -13.07 24.60
N GLU A 61 -27.15 -12.51 25.72
CA GLU A 61 -26.58 -11.30 26.30
C GLU A 61 -25.10 -11.50 26.68
N GLU A 62 -24.38 -10.38 26.89
CA GLU A 62 -22.95 -10.35 27.25
C GLU A 62 -22.01 -10.99 26.20
N HIS A 63 -22.50 -11.23 24.99
CA HIS A 63 -21.71 -11.75 23.88
C HIS A 63 -21.66 -10.75 22.73
N VAL A 64 -20.49 -10.68 22.10
CA VAL A 64 -20.27 -9.93 20.87
C VAL A 64 -20.13 -10.93 19.73
N TYR A 65 -21.08 -10.87 18.80
CA TYR A 65 -21.09 -11.71 17.62
C TYR A 65 -20.46 -10.94 16.46
N ILE A 66 -19.35 -11.46 15.96
CA ILE A 66 -18.73 -10.96 14.73
C ILE A 66 -19.19 -11.88 13.62
N VAL A 67 -20.02 -11.35 12.73
CA VAL A 67 -20.58 -12.09 11.60
C VAL A 67 -19.83 -11.69 10.36
N ASP A 68 -18.98 -12.60 9.91
CA ASP A 68 -18.17 -12.43 8.72
C ASP A 68 -18.88 -13.02 7.49
N ASN A 69 -18.77 -12.32 6.36
CA ASN A 69 -19.27 -12.75 5.06
C ASN A 69 -20.80 -12.98 5.01
N PHE A 70 -21.57 -12.08 5.63
CA PHE A 70 -23.03 -12.14 5.54
C PHE A 70 -23.52 -11.41 4.29
N THR A 71 -23.44 -12.09 3.14
CA THR A 71 -23.93 -11.76 1.78
C THR A 71 -23.51 -10.38 1.20
N PHE A 72 -23.38 -9.33 2.00
CA PHE A 72 -23.06 -7.96 1.60
C PHE A 72 -22.22 -7.19 2.64
N GLY A 73 -21.63 -7.83 3.65
CA GLY A 73 -20.69 -7.16 4.56
C GLY A 73 -20.54 -7.86 5.90
N ASN A 74 -19.62 -7.34 6.71
CA ASN A 74 -19.43 -7.79 8.08
C ASN A 74 -20.24 -6.94 9.05
N TYR A 75 -20.69 -7.58 10.12
CA TYR A 75 -21.45 -6.93 11.18
C TYR A 75 -20.92 -7.33 12.56
N ILE A 76 -20.90 -6.37 13.46
CA ILE A 76 -20.83 -6.63 14.91
C ILE A 76 -22.27 -6.59 15.42
N ILE A 77 -22.70 -7.68 16.07
CA ILE A 77 -24.06 -7.83 16.59
C ILE A 77 -23.98 -8.11 18.08
N ILE A 78 -24.78 -7.40 18.86
CA ILE A 78 -24.85 -7.55 20.31
C ILE A 78 -26.32 -7.73 20.69
N CYS A 79 -26.60 -8.80 21.42
CA CYS A 79 -27.89 -8.99 22.07
C CYS A 79 -27.91 -8.12 23.33
N LEU A 80 -28.77 -7.10 23.35
CA LEU A 80 -28.90 -6.16 24.45
C LEU A 80 -29.91 -6.65 25.49
N ASP A 81 -31.00 -7.25 25.03
CA ASP A 81 -32.04 -7.83 25.87
C ASP A 81 -32.64 -9.03 25.15
N LYS A 82 -32.49 -10.21 25.76
CA LYS A 82 -32.93 -11.46 25.15
C LYS A 82 -34.44 -11.62 25.19
N LEU A 83 -35.08 -11.19 26.27
CA LEU A 83 -36.52 -11.34 26.49
C LEU A 83 -37.32 -10.46 25.51
N ASN A 84 -36.81 -9.26 25.25
CA ASN A 84 -37.41 -8.30 24.32
C ASN A 84 -36.82 -8.36 22.90
N GLU A 85 -36.02 -9.39 22.60
CA GLU A 85 -35.38 -9.59 21.30
C GLU A 85 -34.74 -8.30 20.76
N SER A 86 -33.95 -7.64 21.60
CA SER A 86 -33.34 -6.36 21.30
C SER A 86 -31.87 -6.52 20.95
N TYR A 87 -31.47 -5.96 19.80
CA TYR A 87 -30.16 -6.15 19.22
C TYR A 87 -29.57 -4.83 18.74
N LEU A 88 -28.27 -4.66 18.95
CA LEU A 88 -27.48 -3.60 18.34
C LEU A 88 -26.67 -4.19 17.19
N PHE A 89 -26.82 -3.61 16.01
CA PHE A 89 -26.05 -3.93 14.82
C PHE A 89 -25.11 -2.78 14.51
N ILE A 90 -23.89 -3.12 14.12
CA ILE A 90 -22.87 -2.14 13.76
C ILE A 90 -22.19 -2.64 12.49
N GLY A 91 -22.30 -1.85 11.42
CA GLY A 91 -21.98 -2.25 10.06
C GLY A 91 -23.03 -1.76 9.07
N PRO A 92 -23.01 -2.21 7.81
CA PRO A 92 -22.01 -3.10 7.21
C PRO A 92 -20.61 -2.47 7.13
N TYR A 93 -19.57 -3.29 7.29
CA TYR A 93 -18.19 -2.89 7.04
C TYR A 93 -17.38 -3.99 6.34
N LEU A 94 -16.21 -3.60 5.80
CA LEU A 94 -15.23 -4.52 5.22
C LEU A 94 -14.05 -4.71 6.19
N SER A 95 -13.68 -5.97 6.45
CA SER A 95 -12.50 -6.31 7.27
C SER A 95 -11.26 -6.63 6.43
N GLU A 96 -11.46 -6.93 5.15
CA GLU A 96 -10.41 -7.25 4.18
C GLU A 96 -10.68 -6.50 2.86
N HIS A 97 -9.61 -6.13 2.13
CA HIS A 97 -9.70 -5.29 0.92
C HIS A 97 -10.22 -6.06 -0.32
N ARG A 98 -10.69 -7.29 -0.16
CA ARG A 98 -11.04 -8.20 -1.27
C ARG A 98 -12.54 -8.49 -1.26
N TYR A 99 -13.32 -7.54 -1.78
CA TYR A 99 -14.71 -7.83 -2.17
C TYR A 99 -14.78 -8.58 -3.52
N GLU A 100 -13.65 -8.68 -4.24
CA GLU A 100 -13.52 -9.42 -5.50
C GLU A 100 -13.76 -10.93 -5.32
N ASP A 101 -13.51 -11.47 -4.13
CA ASP A 101 -13.84 -12.85 -3.79
C ASP A 101 -15.36 -13.06 -3.64
N LEU A 102 -16.11 -12.03 -3.20
CA LEU A 102 -17.59 -12.03 -3.15
C LEU A 102 -18.23 -12.00 -4.54
N LEU A 103 -17.54 -11.43 -5.54
CA LEU A 103 -17.99 -11.47 -6.95
C LEU A 103 -17.95 -12.88 -7.55
N ARG A 104 -17.14 -13.80 -6.99
CA ARG A 104 -17.09 -15.21 -7.42
C ARG A 104 -18.31 -15.98 -6.96
N ASP A 105 -18.76 -15.69 -5.73
CA ASP A 105 -19.98 -16.28 -5.16
C ASP A 105 -21.24 -15.75 -5.88
N ILE A 106 -21.17 -14.58 -6.53
CA ILE A 106 -22.29 -13.93 -7.24
C ILE A 106 -22.72 -14.68 -8.50
N ASP A 107 -21.77 -15.30 -9.23
CA ASP A 107 -22.08 -16.18 -10.37
C ASP A 107 -22.78 -17.47 -9.92
N GLU A 108 -22.49 -17.95 -8.70
CA GLU A 108 -23.16 -19.12 -8.09
C GLU A 108 -24.56 -18.78 -7.55
N ILE A 109 -24.82 -17.52 -7.20
CA ILE A 109 -26.10 -17.04 -6.65
C ILE A 109 -27.12 -16.66 -7.75
N GLY A 110 -26.73 -16.66 -9.03
CA GLY A 110 -27.64 -16.49 -10.17
C GLY A 110 -28.15 -15.05 -10.36
N LEU A 111 -27.31 -14.06 -10.05
CA LEU A 111 -27.64 -12.64 -10.23
C LEU A 111 -27.48 -12.18 -11.68
N SER A 112 -28.40 -11.34 -12.16
CA SER A 112 -28.30 -10.76 -13.51
C SER A 112 -27.16 -9.72 -13.63
N HIS A 113 -26.56 -9.61 -14.81
CA HIS A 113 -25.45 -8.68 -15.08
C HIS A 113 -25.75 -7.20 -14.75
N ASN A 114 -27.03 -6.79 -14.76
CA ASN A 114 -27.44 -5.44 -14.39
C ASN A 114 -27.27 -5.13 -12.89
N ASN A 115 -27.14 -6.15 -12.03
CA ASN A 115 -26.98 -5.97 -10.58
C ASN A 115 -25.52 -5.80 -10.16
N ILE A 116 -24.55 -6.14 -11.02
CA ILE A 116 -23.12 -6.10 -10.71
C ILE A 116 -22.67 -4.67 -10.38
N THR A 117 -23.07 -3.68 -11.19
CA THR A 117 -22.70 -2.27 -10.96
C THR A 117 -23.26 -1.72 -9.65
N SER A 118 -24.48 -2.13 -9.27
CA SER A 118 -25.10 -1.72 -8.00
C SER A 118 -24.39 -2.36 -6.79
N ILE A 119 -23.97 -3.61 -6.94
CA ILE A 119 -23.20 -4.34 -5.92
C ILE A 119 -21.82 -3.70 -5.74
N HIS A 120 -21.10 -3.39 -6.82
CA HIS A 120 -19.83 -2.68 -6.76
C HIS A 120 -19.96 -1.32 -6.08
N ARG A 121 -20.95 -0.52 -6.48
CA ARG A 121 -21.20 0.80 -5.87
C ARG A 121 -21.47 0.68 -4.37
N TYR A 122 -22.21 -0.35 -3.98
CA TYR A 122 -22.47 -0.60 -2.58
C TYR A 122 -21.20 -0.99 -1.81
N TYR A 123 -20.41 -1.97 -2.27
CA TYR A 123 -19.19 -2.36 -1.55
C TYR A 123 -18.18 -1.22 -1.45
N ASN A 124 -18.05 -0.42 -2.52
CA ASN A 124 -17.20 0.78 -2.51
C ASN A 124 -17.70 1.88 -1.55
N SER A 125 -18.98 1.86 -1.18
CA SER A 125 -19.53 2.77 -0.18
C SER A 125 -19.33 2.32 1.27
N LEU A 126 -18.86 1.08 1.50
CA LEU A 126 -18.72 0.54 2.85
C LEU A 126 -17.45 1.01 3.56
N PRO A 127 -17.52 1.32 4.86
CA PRO A 127 -16.35 1.64 5.66
C PRO A 127 -15.43 0.42 5.80
N PHE A 128 -14.11 0.66 5.73
CA PHE A 128 -13.11 -0.36 6.02
C PHE A 128 -12.67 -0.32 7.49
N ILE A 129 -12.91 -1.41 8.21
CA ILE A 129 -12.59 -1.54 9.64
C ILE A 129 -11.65 -2.73 9.84
N SER A 130 -10.40 -2.42 10.20
CA SER A 130 -9.39 -3.45 10.54
C SER A 130 -9.77 -4.19 11.83
N LYS A 131 -9.25 -5.41 12.01
CA LYS A 131 -9.45 -6.20 13.24
C LYS A 131 -9.07 -5.44 14.52
N SER A 132 -8.03 -4.61 14.48
CA SER A 132 -7.63 -3.74 15.61
C SER A 132 -8.59 -2.58 15.89
N LYS A 133 -9.28 -2.07 14.87
CA LYS A 133 -10.35 -1.07 15.05
C LYS A 133 -11.62 -1.74 15.58
N VAL A 134 -11.94 -2.95 15.14
CA VAL A 134 -13.06 -3.75 15.69
C VAL A 134 -12.89 -3.93 17.21
N THR A 135 -11.69 -4.30 17.68
CA THR A 135 -11.45 -4.43 19.13
C THR A 135 -11.64 -3.11 19.88
N SER A 136 -11.25 -1.98 19.27
CA SER A 136 -11.41 -0.65 19.87
C SER A 136 -12.88 -0.23 19.95
N ILE A 137 -13.65 -0.46 18.88
CA ILE A 137 -15.11 -0.23 18.83
C ILE A 137 -15.79 -1.02 19.94
N ILE A 138 -15.42 -2.29 20.11
CA ILE A 138 -15.98 -3.17 21.13
C ILE A 138 -15.64 -2.69 22.54
N SER A 139 -14.42 -2.16 22.77
CA SER A 139 -14.07 -1.55 24.06
C SER A 139 -14.91 -0.30 24.35
N VAL A 140 -15.15 0.56 23.36
CA VAL A 140 -16.02 1.74 23.51
C VAL A 140 -17.45 1.31 23.85
N ILE A 141 -17.97 0.31 23.15
CA ILE A 141 -19.31 -0.24 23.42
C ILE A 141 -19.39 -0.83 24.83
N LYS A 142 -18.41 -1.65 25.22
CA LYS A 142 -18.34 -2.24 26.56
C LYS A 142 -18.45 -1.17 27.64
N ASN A 143 -17.67 -0.10 27.52
CA ASN A 143 -17.56 0.94 28.53
C ASN A 143 -18.76 1.90 28.59
N ASN A 144 -19.56 1.99 27.51
CA ASN A 144 -20.66 2.95 27.42
C ASN A 144 -22.05 2.29 27.51
N ILE A 145 -22.19 1.03 27.09
CA ILE A 145 -23.48 0.31 27.12
C ILE A 145 -23.68 -0.40 28.45
N TYR A 146 -22.65 -1.05 29.00
CA TYR A 146 -22.78 -1.85 30.21
C TYR A 146 -22.37 -1.04 31.45
N ASP A 147 -23.26 -0.97 32.44
CA ASP A 147 -23.01 -0.27 33.72
C ASP A 147 -22.02 -0.99 34.64
N LYS A 148 -21.65 -2.23 34.31
CA LYS A 148 -20.75 -3.08 35.09
C LYS A 148 -19.62 -3.57 34.19
N ASN A 149 -18.50 -3.94 34.81
CA ASN A 149 -17.41 -4.62 34.11
C ASN A 149 -17.89 -6.02 33.66
N VAL A 150 -18.45 -6.09 32.46
CA VAL A 150 -18.89 -7.32 31.80
C VAL A 150 -17.75 -7.88 30.96
N ASP A 151 -17.41 -9.14 31.14
CA ASP A 151 -16.46 -9.83 30.26
C ASP A 151 -17.19 -10.37 29.03
N LEU A 152 -17.11 -9.57 27.96
CA LEU A 152 -17.74 -9.90 26.69
C LEU A 152 -17.05 -11.10 26.04
N LYS A 153 -17.85 -12.13 25.73
CA LYS A 153 -17.39 -13.30 24.99
C LYS A 153 -17.54 -13.08 23.48
N PHE A 154 -16.50 -13.40 22.73
CA PHE A 154 -16.45 -13.20 21.29
C PHE A 154 -16.87 -14.47 20.55
N ILE A 155 -17.89 -14.37 19.70
CA ILE A 155 -18.35 -15.47 18.86
C ILE A 155 -18.21 -15.05 17.40
N TYR A 156 -17.26 -15.68 16.71
CA TYR A 156 -17.09 -15.53 15.27
C TYR A 156 -18.03 -16.51 14.56
N LYS A 157 -19.06 -16.00 13.88
CA LYS A 157 -19.95 -16.81 13.04
C LYS A 157 -19.58 -16.59 11.59
N ARG A 158 -18.82 -17.55 11.02
CA ARG A 158 -18.57 -17.62 9.58
C ARG A 158 -19.66 -18.48 8.94
N LYS A 159 -20.29 -17.99 7.88
CA LYS A 159 -21.17 -18.83 7.05
C LYS A 159 -20.29 -19.70 6.15
N LEU A 160 -20.49 -21.02 6.19
CA LEU A 160 -20.25 -22.07 5.16
C LEU A 160 -20.20 -23.46 5.84
N LYS A 161 -21.05 -24.41 5.43
CA LYS A 161 -20.89 -25.86 5.73
C LYS A 161 -21.21 -26.67 4.45
N LYS A 162 -20.21 -27.28 3.79
CA LYS A 162 -19.57 -28.61 4.00
C LYS A 162 -20.09 -29.79 3.16
N GLN A 163 -20.92 -29.59 2.12
CA GLN A 163 -20.87 -30.50 0.96
C GLN A 163 -19.71 -30.16 0.00
N ASP A 164 -19.09 -28.99 0.16
CA ASP A 164 -18.00 -28.48 -0.69
C ASP A 164 -16.57 -28.82 -0.20
N PHE A 165 -16.40 -29.74 0.75
CA PHE A 165 -15.07 -30.13 1.26
C PHE A 165 -14.98 -31.62 1.62
N LYS A 166 -15.37 -32.51 0.69
CA LYS A 166 -14.86 -33.88 0.73
C LYS A 166 -13.50 -33.92 0.03
N ASP A 167 -12.57 -34.55 0.75
CA ASP A 167 -11.17 -34.80 0.45
C ASP A 167 -10.23 -33.61 0.59
N VAL A 168 -9.80 -33.43 1.84
CA VAL A 168 -8.42 -33.05 2.13
C VAL A 168 -7.55 -34.21 1.66
N ASN A 169 -7.09 -34.14 0.42
CA ASN A 169 -5.83 -34.75 0.01
C ASN A 169 -5.18 -33.90 -1.08
N SER A 170 -4.02 -33.34 -0.70
CA SER A 170 -3.05 -32.60 -1.51
C SER A 170 -3.37 -31.15 -1.87
N HIS A 171 -2.37 -30.30 -1.67
CA HIS A 171 -2.34 -28.88 -2.00
C HIS A 171 -2.62 -28.65 -3.49
N ARG A 172 -3.70 -27.93 -3.81
CA ARG A 172 -3.75 -27.07 -5.00
C ARG A 172 -4.41 -25.75 -4.63
N ILE A 173 -3.64 -24.69 -4.72
CA ILE A 173 -4.12 -23.30 -4.71
C ILE A 173 -5.06 -23.18 -5.91
N THR A 174 -6.37 -23.15 -5.70
CA THR A 174 -7.34 -22.85 -6.76
C THR A 174 -7.42 -21.34 -6.94
N THR A 175 -6.46 -20.82 -7.67
CA THR A 175 -6.46 -19.46 -8.20
C THR A 175 -7.57 -19.35 -9.26
N THR A 176 -8.52 -18.44 -9.13
CA THR A 176 -9.49 -18.20 -10.22
C THR A 176 -8.78 -17.68 -11.47
N MET A 177 -9.37 -17.83 -12.66
CA MET A 177 -8.73 -17.42 -13.92
C MET A 177 -8.30 -15.94 -13.96
N LEU A 178 -9.05 -15.04 -13.31
CA LEU A 178 -8.74 -13.61 -13.23
C LEU A 178 -7.64 -13.31 -12.19
N ASP A 179 -7.66 -13.94 -11.01
CA ASP A 179 -6.55 -13.85 -10.05
C ASP A 179 -5.28 -14.52 -10.58
N TYR A 180 -5.43 -15.60 -11.34
CA TYR A 180 -4.33 -16.32 -11.94
C TYR A 180 -3.70 -15.44 -13.00
N ARG A 181 -4.49 -14.80 -13.86
CA ARG A 181 -3.99 -13.81 -14.82
C ARG A 181 -3.33 -12.62 -14.13
N PHE A 182 -3.92 -12.07 -13.06
CA PHE A 182 -3.31 -10.97 -12.32
C PHE A 182 -2.01 -11.39 -11.63
N ILE A 183 -1.97 -12.55 -10.97
CA ILE A 183 -0.78 -13.11 -10.31
C ILE A 183 0.29 -13.45 -11.34
N GLU A 184 -0.08 -14.06 -12.47
CA GLU A 184 0.81 -14.35 -13.58
C GLU A 184 1.35 -13.06 -14.20
N GLU A 185 0.52 -12.05 -14.44
CA GLU A 185 0.95 -10.75 -14.95
C GLU A 185 1.85 -10.04 -13.94
N SER A 186 1.49 -10.04 -12.67
CA SER A 186 2.30 -9.57 -11.54
C SER A 186 3.69 -10.22 -11.55
N ILE A 187 3.76 -11.55 -11.51
CA ILE A 187 5.01 -12.31 -11.52
C ILE A 187 5.79 -12.05 -12.83
N ARG A 188 5.09 -11.95 -13.96
CA ARG A 188 5.69 -11.69 -15.27
C ARG A 188 6.35 -10.32 -15.30
N TRP A 189 5.67 -9.28 -14.80
CA TRP A 189 6.21 -7.94 -14.74
C TRP A 189 7.32 -7.82 -13.70
N ASP A 190 7.23 -8.51 -12.57
CA ASP A 190 8.31 -8.60 -11.56
C ASP A 190 9.58 -9.20 -12.20
N LYS A 191 9.47 -10.36 -12.85
CA LYS A 191 10.60 -10.99 -13.56
C LYS A 191 11.15 -10.10 -14.68
N LYS A 192 10.28 -9.47 -15.45
CA LYS A 192 10.69 -8.59 -16.55
C LYS A 192 11.40 -7.35 -16.04
N LEU A 193 10.98 -6.79 -14.90
CA LEU A 193 11.65 -5.67 -14.25
C LEU A 193 13.05 -6.09 -13.82
N ILE A 194 13.18 -7.19 -13.07
CA ILE A 194 14.48 -7.71 -12.62
C ILE A 194 15.42 -7.96 -13.81
N ASN A 195 14.94 -8.55 -14.90
CA ASN A 195 15.73 -8.75 -16.11
C ASN A 195 16.15 -7.43 -16.79
N CYS A 196 15.28 -6.41 -16.79
CA CYS A 196 15.66 -5.09 -17.33
C CYS A 196 16.70 -4.43 -16.44
N VAL A 197 16.56 -4.51 -15.12
CA VAL A 197 17.53 -3.96 -14.18
C VAL A 197 18.86 -4.69 -14.28
N SER A 198 18.86 -6.02 -14.38
CA SER A 198 20.07 -6.85 -14.50
C SER A 198 20.87 -6.58 -15.77
N SER A 199 20.22 -6.09 -16.81
CA SER A 199 20.88 -5.60 -18.04
C SER A 199 21.46 -4.19 -17.91
N GLY A 200 21.21 -3.50 -16.78
CA GLY A 200 21.56 -2.09 -16.58
C GLY A 200 20.72 -1.10 -17.41
N SER A 201 19.73 -1.58 -18.17
CA SER A 201 18.94 -0.75 -19.08
C SER A 201 17.87 0.06 -18.33
N LYS A 202 18.20 1.32 -18.06
CA LYS A 202 17.28 2.30 -17.45
C LYS A 202 16.01 2.49 -18.27
N VAL A 203 16.14 2.64 -19.58
CA VAL A 203 15.01 2.91 -20.50
C VAL A 203 14.00 1.77 -20.47
N ASN A 204 14.46 0.52 -20.54
CA ASN A 204 13.56 -0.63 -20.51
C ASN A 204 12.95 -0.83 -19.12
N SER A 205 13.73 -0.56 -18.07
CA SER A 205 13.23 -0.67 -16.68
C SER A 205 12.12 0.32 -16.39
N VAL A 206 12.21 1.58 -16.86
CA VAL A 206 11.14 2.58 -16.71
C VAL A 206 9.88 2.17 -17.46
N LYS A 207 9.98 1.65 -18.69
CA LYS A 207 8.81 1.17 -19.45
C LYS A 207 8.06 0.04 -18.73
N VAL A 208 8.81 -0.85 -18.06
CA VAL A 208 8.23 -1.93 -17.26
C VAL A 208 7.63 -1.39 -15.97
N LEU A 209 8.31 -0.43 -15.34
CA LEU A 209 7.83 0.23 -14.14
C LEU A 209 6.49 0.94 -14.37
N ASP A 210 6.30 1.62 -15.51
CA ASP A 210 5.02 2.23 -15.87
C ASP A 210 3.89 1.18 -15.91
N LYS A 211 4.16 -0.02 -16.45
CA LYS A 211 3.19 -1.13 -16.47
C LYS A 211 2.88 -1.68 -15.08
N ILE A 212 3.85 -1.67 -14.18
CA ILE A 212 3.67 -2.04 -12.78
C ILE A 212 2.87 -0.97 -12.04
N PHE A 213 3.09 0.31 -12.34
CA PHE A 213 2.25 1.39 -11.82
C PHE A 213 0.80 1.24 -12.28
N ASP A 214 0.57 1.00 -13.57
CA ASP A 214 -0.76 0.74 -14.12
C ASP A 214 -1.45 -0.47 -13.46
N LEU A 215 -0.69 -1.50 -13.07
CA LEU A 215 -1.24 -2.73 -12.48
C LEU A 215 -1.54 -2.61 -10.98
N TYR A 216 -0.70 -1.91 -10.23
CA TYR A 216 -0.78 -1.88 -8.76
C TYR A 216 -1.27 -0.55 -8.19
N PHE A 217 -1.17 0.55 -8.93
CA PHE A 217 -1.37 1.93 -8.45
C PHE A 217 -2.55 2.62 -9.16
N ILE A 218 -3.66 1.88 -9.29
CA ILE A 218 -4.86 2.24 -10.07
C ILE A 218 -5.73 3.31 -9.36
N ASP A 219 -5.71 3.38 -8.02
CA ASP A 219 -6.53 4.33 -7.25
C ASP A 219 -5.70 5.45 -6.60
N GLU A 220 -6.06 6.71 -6.87
CA GLU A 220 -5.51 7.91 -6.22
C GLU A 220 -6.11 8.17 -4.82
N GLU A 221 -7.18 7.46 -4.43
CA GLU A 221 -7.83 7.56 -3.12
C GLU A 221 -7.21 6.57 -2.10
N ALA A 222 -5.94 6.78 -1.77
CA ALA A 222 -5.16 5.81 -0.99
C ALA A 222 -5.35 5.93 0.54
N TYR A 223 -6.14 5.04 1.16
CA TYR A 223 -6.19 4.88 2.63
C TYR A 223 -5.12 3.91 3.19
N ASN A 224 -4.35 3.21 2.35
CA ASN A 224 -3.41 2.16 2.80
C ASN A 224 -2.03 2.20 2.12
N ILE A 225 -1.25 3.23 2.45
CA ILE A 225 0.17 3.39 2.05
C ILE A 225 1.02 2.17 2.42
N ARG A 226 0.67 1.48 3.51
CA ARG A 226 1.42 0.32 4.03
C ARG A 226 1.46 -0.85 3.06
N LYS A 227 0.40 -1.09 2.29
CA LYS A 227 0.38 -2.10 1.23
C LYS A 227 1.49 -1.82 0.20
N TYR A 228 1.62 -0.56 -0.20
CA TYR A 228 2.59 -0.15 -1.18
C TYR A 228 4.02 -0.20 -0.63
N GLN A 229 4.23 0.28 0.61
CA GLN A 229 5.52 0.16 1.31
C GLN A 229 6.03 -1.29 1.31
N ASN A 230 5.18 -2.25 1.67
CA ASN A 230 5.53 -3.68 1.64
C ASN A 230 5.97 -4.15 0.25
N LYS A 231 5.33 -3.64 -0.82
CA LYS A 231 5.72 -3.98 -2.21
C LYS A 231 7.07 -3.37 -2.59
N LEU A 232 7.41 -2.14 -2.17
CA LEU A 232 8.77 -1.63 -2.40
C LEU A 232 9.81 -2.38 -1.58
N ILE A 233 9.51 -2.77 -0.33
CA ILE A 233 10.42 -3.59 0.48
C ILE A 233 10.74 -4.89 -0.28
N TYR A 234 9.71 -5.54 -0.82
CA TYR A 234 9.88 -6.73 -1.67
C TYR A 234 10.83 -6.48 -2.85
N TYR A 235 10.62 -5.40 -3.61
CA TYR A 235 11.53 -5.07 -4.71
C TYR A 235 12.94 -4.71 -4.25
N ASN A 236 13.09 -3.94 -3.16
CA ASN A 236 14.39 -3.58 -2.60
C ASN A 236 15.21 -4.84 -2.24
N THR A 237 14.55 -5.85 -1.68
CA THR A 237 15.16 -7.16 -1.39
C THR A 237 15.59 -7.90 -2.65
N LEU A 238 14.73 -7.98 -3.68
CA LEU A 238 15.10 -8.64 -4.94
C LEU A 238 16.26 -7.94 -5.66
N LEU A 239 16.29 -6.62 -5.59
CA LEU A 239 17.32 -5.81 -6.22
C LEU A 239 18.65 -5.91 -5.47
N LEU A 240 18.62 -6.03 -4.14
CA LEU A 240 19.81 -6.35 -3.34
C LEU A 240 20.39 -7.71 -3.73
N ASP A 241 19.55 -8.73 -3.82
CA ASP A 241 19.97 -10.08 -4.20
C ASP A 241 20.64 -10.09 -5.58
N LEU A 242 20.05 -9.36 -6.53
CA LEU A 242 20.62 -9.16 -7.86
C LEU A 242 22.01 -8.47 -7.83
N LEU A 243 22.25 -7.54 -6.90
CA LEU A 243 23.56 -6.94 -6.74
C LEU A 243 24.58 -7.89 -6.10
N ILE A 244 24.14 -8.70 -5.14
CA ILE A 244 24.98 -9.70 -4.46
C ILE A 244 25.42 -10.78 -5.43
N GLU A 245 24.51 -11.30 -6.27
CA GLU A 245 24.84 -12.29 -7.31
C GLU A 245 25.90 -11.81 -8.31
N LYS A 246 26.05 -10.49 -8.47
CA LYS A 246 27.00 -9.86 -9.38
C LYS A 246 28.29 -9.41 -8.69
N ASP A 247 28.50 -9.83 -7.44
CA ASP A 247 29.71 -9.58 -6.64
C ASP A 247 30.07 -8.08 -6.50
N PHE A 248 29.03 -7.23 -6.45
CA PHE A 248 29.22 -5.81 -6.17
C PHE A 248 29.58 -5.63 -4.69
N GLY A 249 30.60 -4.81 -4.43
CA GLY A 249 31.15 -4.60 -3.09
C GLY A 249 30.06 -4.50 -2.02
N ASN A 250 30.04 -5.48 -1.11
CA ASN A 250 28.95 -5.77 -0.18
C ASN A 250 28.46 -4.51 0.59
N LEU A 251 29.38 -3.59 0.92
CA LEU A 251 29.06 -2.32 1.56
C LEU A 251 28.23 -1.36 0.70
N TYR A 252 28.46 -1.29 -0.61
CA TYR A 252 27.67 -0.45 -1.50
C TYR A 252 26.24 -1.00 -1.65
N ALA A 253 26.11 -2.30 -1.91
CA ALA A 253 24.80 -2.96 -2.03
C ALA A 253 23.98 -2.81 -0.73
N THR A 254 24.62 -3.02 0.43
CA THR A 254 23.99 -2.84 1.74
C THR A 254 23.60 -1.38 2.00
N GLY A 255 24.46 -0.42 1.65
CA GLY A 255 24.16 1.01 1.82
C GLY A 255 23.00 1.47 0.91
N LEU A 256 22.95 0.98 -0.32
CA LEU A 256 21.87 1.26 -1.25
C LEU A 256 20.54 0.71 -0.75
N PHE A 257 20.54 -0.53 -0.26
CA PHE A 257 19.38 -1.18 0.33
C PHE A 257 18.85 -0.39 1.54
N GLN A 258 19.73 -0.06 2.50
CA GLN A 258 19.34 0.65 3.73
C GLN A 258 18.74 2.02 3.41
N ARG A 259 19.37 2.78 2.49
CA ARG A 259 18.87 4.09 2.07
C ARG A 259 17.44 4.02 1.55
N TYR A 260 17.12 3.00 0.75
CA TYR A 260 15.76 2.83 0.23
C TYR A 260 14.81 2.29 1.29
N MET A 261 15.28 1.45 2.23
CA MET A 261 14.47 1.03 3.37
C MET A 261 13.99 2.24 4.19
N ASP A 262 14.90 3.15 4.55
CA ASP A 262 14.59 4.36 5.33
C ASP A 262 13.59 5.27 4.58
N LYS A 263 13.79 5.45 3.26
CA LYS A 263 12.85 6.22 2.41
C LYS A 263 11.47 5.57 2.35
N ILE A 264 11.39 4.25 2.21
CA ILE A 264 10.12 3.51 2.15
C ILE A 264 9.36 3.64 3.47
N GLU A 265 10.04 3.44 4.60
CA GLU A 265 9.44 3.58 5.93
C GLU A 265 8.94 5.00 6.21
N GLY A 266 9.67 6.01 5.71
CA GLY A 266 9.32 7.41 5.83
C GLY A 266 8.15 7.87 4.95
N ALA A 267 7.76 7.11 3.93
CA ALA A 267 6.74 7.51 2.95
C ALA A 267 5.36 7.72 3.59
N ARG A 268 4.71 8.85 3.27
CA ARG A 268 3.40 9.23 3.83
C ARG A 268 2.32 9.44 2.78
N PHE A 269 2.67 9.43 1.50
CA PHE A 269 1.74 9.60 0.39
C PHE A 269 2.04 8.65 -0.76
N ILE A 270 1.03 8.36 -1.59
CA ILE A 270 1.17 7.50 -2.77
C ILE A 270 2.17 8.06 -3.78
N ARG A 271 2.28 9.39 -3.87
CA ARG A 271 3.28 10.07 -4.70
C ARG A 271 4.69 9.75 -4.23
N ASP A 272 4.94 9.75 -2.92
CA ASP A 272 6.24 9.38 -2.35
C ASP A 272 6.61 7.97 -2.78
N ILE A 273 5.65 7.05 -2.72
CA ILE A 273 5.87 5.67 -3.15
C ILE A 273 6.30 5.59 -4.62
N LYS A 274 5.57 6.22 -5.53
CA LYS A 274 5.88 6.19 -6.96
C LYS A 274 7.30 6.75 -7.21
N ASN A 275 7.62 7.87 -6.57
CA ASN A 275 8.94 8.51 -6.68
C ASN A 275 10.05 7.62 -6.10
N ILE A 276 9.85 7.05 -4.91
CA ILE A 276 10.82 6.16 -4.27
C ILE A 276 11.05 4.92 -5.15
N PHE A 277 10.00 4.32 -5.70
CA PHE A 277 10.14 3.12 -6.53
C PHE A 277 10.91 3.44 -7.82
N TYR A 278 10.59 4.56 -8.44
CA TYR A 278 11.28 5.05 -9.61
C TYR A 278 12.78 5.28 -9.33
N ASP A 279 13.11 6.04 -8.29
CA ASP A 279 14.48 6.35 -7.89
C ASP A 279 15.27 5.06 -7.58
N MET A 280 14.64 4.15 -6.84
CA MET A 280 15.20 2.84 -6.49
C MET A 280 15.63 2.09 -7.74
N ILE A 281 14.70 1.87 -8.68
CA ILE A 281 15.00 1.16 -9.93
C ILE A 281 16.13 1.84 -10.70
N MET A 282 16.12 3.16 -10.77
CA MET A 282 17.13 3.88 -11.54
C MET A 282 18.51 3.86 -10.91
N ASP A 283 18.60 3.76 -9.58
CA ASP A 283 19.86 3.67 -8.86
C ASP A 283 20.41 2.24 -8.85
N TYR A 284 19.54 1.23 -8.78
CA TYR A 284 19.94 -0.15 -8.98
C TYR A 284 20.36 -0.41 -10.44
N CYS A 285 19.65 0.10 -11.44
CA CYS A 285 20.12 0.06 -12.83
C CYS A 285 21.47 0.75 -12.99
N PHE A 286 21.66 1.90 -12.33
CA PHE A 286 22.93 2.60 -12.37
C PHE A 286 24.05 1.76 -11.73
N ALA A 287 23.79 1.20 -10.55
CA ALA A 287 24.70 0.27 -9.88
C ALA A 287 25.11 -0.87 -10.82
N ILE A 288 24.15 -1.51 -11.47
CA ILE A 288 24.46 -2.62 -12.37
C ILE A 288 25.21 -2.13 -13.61
N SER A 289 24.78 -1.04 -14.26
CA SER A 289 25.43 -0.54 -15.47
C SER A 289 26.85 -0.02 -15.25
N GLU A 290 27.11 0.60 -14.09
CA GLU A 290 28.37 1.29 -13.81
C GLU A 290 29.37 0.37 -13.10
N PHE A 291 28.89 -0.55 -12.26
CA PHE A 291 29.72 -1.43 -11.46
C PHE A 291 29.91 -2.82 -12.12
N SER A 292 29.04 -3.26 -13.04
CA SER A 292 29.25 -4.54 -13.80
C SER A 292 30.52 -4.55 -14.64
N VAL A 293 31.09 -3.37 -14.88
CA VAL A 293 32.32 -3.18 -15.65
C VAL A 293 33.53 -2.93 -14.74
N LYS A 294 33.35 -2.54 -13.47
CA LYS A 294 34.44 -2.15 -12.56
C LYS A 294 34.10 -2.46 -11.09
N HIS A 295 34.80 -3.42 -10.50
CA HIS A 295 34.83 -3.61 -9.05
C HIS A 295 35.46 -2.37 -8.39
N TYR A 296 34.65 -1.56 -7.71
CA TYR A 296 35.17 -0.45 -6.91
C TYR A 296 35.73 -0.95 -5.59
N SER A 297 36.78 -0.28 -5.13
CA SER A 297 37.37 -0.49 -3.82
C SER A 297 36.38 -0.11 -2.72
N VAL A 298 36.55 -0.70 -1.53
CA VAL A 298 35.75 -0.40 -0.34
C VAL A 298 35.70 1.10 -0.05
N LEU A 299 36.79 1.82 -0.28
CA LEU A 299 36.86 3.26 -0.09
C LEU A 299 35.91 4.02 -1.03
N VAL A 300 35.97 3.72 -2.33
CA VAL A 300 35.12 4.37 -3.33
C VAL A 300 33.65 3.99 -3.11
N GLY A 301 33.36 2.72 -2.79
CA GLY A 301 32.02 2.29 -2.41
C GLY A 301 31.44 3.06 -1.22
N LYS A 302 32.23 3.25 -0.15
CA LYS A 302 31.81 4.06 1.02
C LYS A 302 31.57 5.53 0.65
N ALA A 303 32.41 6.10 -0.23
CA ALA A 303 32.22 7.47 -0.71
C ALA A 303 30.93 7.64 -1.51
N ILE A 304 30.64 6.71 -2.41
CA ILE A 304 29.39 6.73 -3.18
C ILE A 304 28.18 6.64 -2.24
N ASN A 305 28.21 5.73 -1.27
CA ASN A 305 27.13 5.62 -0.28
C ASN A 305 26.90 6.92 0.48
N TYR A 306 27.97 7.53 0.97
CA TYR A 306 27.86 8.78 1.72
C TYR A 306 27.29 9.92 0.86
N ILE A 307 27.73 10.02 -0.40
CA ILE A 307 27.17 10.98 -1.38
C ILE A 307 25.67 10.74 -1.57
N ASN A 308 25.28 9.49 -1.77
CA ASN A 308 23.90 9.09 -2.05
C ASN A 308 22.92 9.36 -0.91
N SER A 309 23.38 9.26 0.34
CA SER A 309 22.57 9.54 1.53
C SER A 309 22.51 11.02 1.89
N ASN A 310 23.40 11.85 1.33
CA ASN A 310 23.51 13.28 1.65
C ASN A 310 23.37 14.17 0.41
N LEU A 311 22.68 13.68 -0.63
CA LEU A 311 22.62 14.33 -1.94
C LEU A 311 21.96 15.72 -1.90
N GLU A 312 21.03 15.94 -0.97
CA GLU A 312 20.31 17.21 -0.79
C GLU A 312 21.21 18.31 -0.20
N ASN A 313 22.32 17.91 0.43
CA ASN A 313 23.28 18.84 1.02
C ASN A 313 24.32 19.34 -0.01
N ASN A 314 24.96 20.46 0.31
CA ASN A 314 26.14 20.92 -0.42
C ASN A 314 27.37 20.16 0.04
N LEU A 315 27.61 19.00 -0.58
CA LEU A 315 28.77 18.15 -0.27
C LEU A 315 30.05 18.67 -0.94
N SER A 316 31.07 18.89 -0.13
CA SER A 316 32.45 19.11 -0.56
C SER A 316 33.26 17.81 -0.52
N VAL A 317 34.31 17.74 -1.34
CA VAL A 317 35.24 16.61 -1.32
C VAL A 317 35.91 16.44 0.06
N SER A 318 36.20 17.56 0.72
CA SER A 318 36.83 17.57 2.05
C SER A 318 35.92 16.96 3.11
N GLU A 319 34.62 17.26 3.10
CA GLU A 319 33.66 16.66 4.04
C GLU A 319 33.56 15.15 3.86
N ILE A 320 33.46 14.68 2.61
CA ILE A 320 33.39 13.25 2.31
C ILE A 320 34.67 12.55 2.77
N ALA A 321 35.83 13.15 2.51
CA ALA A 321 37.12 12.59 2.91
C ALA A 321 37.26 12.51 4.43
N ASN A 322 36.84 13.55 5.16
CA ASN A 322 36.84 13.59 6.61
C ASN A 322 35.94 12.50 7.21
N GLN A 323 34.73 12.32 6.65
CA GLN A 323 33.81 11.26 7.10
C GLN A 323 34.38 9.85 6.93
N LEU A 324 35.20 9.67 5.90
CA LEU A 324 35.82 8.38 5.57
C LEU A 324 37.20 8.20 6.17
N TYR A 325 37.67 9.16 6.97
CA TYR A 325 39.00 9.17 7.60
C TYR A 325 40.15 9.02 6.60
N VAL A 326 40.05 9.69 5.44
CA VAL A 326 41.09 9.70 4.40
C VAL A 326 41.41 11.13 3.94
N SER A 327 42.55 11.30 3.25
CA SER A 327 42.87 12.61 2.66
C SER A 327 41.99 12.92 1.42
N PRO A 328 41.56 14.19 1.23
CA PRO A 328 40.77 14.60 0.06
C PRO A 328 41.43 14.27 -1.28
N THR A 329 42.77 14.41 -1.33
CA THR A 329 43.58 14.13 -2.52
C THR A 329 43.59 12.63 -2.85
N TYR A 330 43.72 11.77 -1.83
CA TYR A 330 43.70 10.32 -2.02
C TYR A 330 42.32 9.86 -2.48
N LEU A 331 41.26 10.34 -1.82
CA LEU A 331 39.88 10.04 -2.20
C LEU A 331 39.58 10.47 -3.63
N SER A 332 39.94 11.70 -4.00
CA SER A 332 39.71 12.21 -5.38
C SER A 332 40.42 11.37 -6.44
N ARG A 333 41.65 10.95 -6.17
CA ARG A 333 42.44 10.11 -7.09
C ARG A 333 41.82 8.72 -7.23
N ALA A 334 41.52 8.05 -6.12
CA ALA A 334 40.90 6.74 -6.12
C ALA A 334 39.53 6.77 -6.82
N PHE A 335 38.69 7.73 -6.46
CA PHE A 335 37.36 7.90 -7.02
C PHE A 335 37.41 8.15 -8.53
N LYS A 336 38.28 9.06 -9.01
CA LYS A 336 38.39 9.33 -10.45
C LYS A 336 38.97 8.15 -11.22
N LYS A 337 39.94 7.43 -10.65
CA LYS A 337 40.54 6.25 -11.28
C LYS A 337 39.51 5.14 -11.48
N GLU A 338 38.68 4.90 -10.47
CA GLU A 338 37.72 3.80 -10.47
C GLU A 338 36.43 4.18 -11.23
N THR A 339 35.80 5.31 -10.88
CA THR A 339 34.52 5.73 -11.46
C THR A 339 34.66 6.42 -12.83
N GLY A 340 35.85 6.90 -13.18
CA GLY A 340 36.07 7.72 -14.39
C GLY A 340 35.60 9.18 -14.26
N PHE A 341 34.92 9.54 -13.17
CA PHE A 341 34.41 10.89 -12.91
C PHE A 341 35.09 11.50 -11.68
N SER A 342 35.20 12.82 -11.64
CA SER A 342 35.46 13.48 -10.37
C SER A 342 34.24 13.36 -9.44
N ILE A 343 34.47 13.45 -8.13
CA ILE A 343 33.41 13.39 -7.12
C ILE A 343 32.33 14.46 -7.36
N ILE A 344 32.76 15.68 -7.72
CA ILE A 344 31.84 16.80 -8.01
C ILE A 344 31.01 16.52 -9.26
N GLU A 345 31.61 15.98 -10.33
CA GLU A 345 30.86 15.59 -11.54
C GLU A 345 29.85 14.49 -11.26
N TYR A 346 30.21 13.54 -10.39
CA TYR A 346 29.34 12.45 -9.97
C TYR A 346 28.13 12.97 -9.17
N ILE A 347 28.36 13.83 -8.17
CA ILE A 347 27.30 14.49 -7.39
C ILE A 347 26.36 15.28 -8.31
N ASN A 348 26.91 16.10 -9.21
CA ASN A 348 26.12 16.89 -10.15
C ASN A 348 25.26 16.02 -11.07
N LYS A 349 25.82 14.90 -11.57
CA LYS A 349 25.08 13.93 -12.41
C LYS A 349 23.88 13.35 -11.67
N LEU A 350 24.04 13.01 -10.39
CA LEU A 350 22.94 12.52 -9.55
C LEU A 350 21.90 13.61 -9.25
N LYS A 351 22.32 14.83 -8.92
CA LYS A 351 21.41 15.97 -8.69
C LYS A 351 20.55 16.27 -9.92
N ILE A 352 21.16 16.30 -11.11
CA ILE A 352 20.42 16.53 -12.36
C ILE A 352 19.45 15.37 -12.65
N LYS A 353 19.84 14.13 -12.37
CA LYS A 353 18.93 12.98 -12.50
C LYS A 353 17.70 13.14 -11.60
N HIS A 354 17.87 13.49 -10.33
CA HIS A 354 16.74 13.76 -9.43
C HIS A 354 15.86 14.91 -9.95
N ALA A 355 16.48 15.97 -10.48
CA ALA A 355 15.77 17.09 -11.08
C ALA A 355 14.89 16.68 -12.28
N THR A 356 15.31 15.67 -13.08
CA THR A 356 14.48 15.19 -14.20
C THR A 356 13.16 14.58 -13.73
N PHE A 357 13.14 13.87 -12.59
CA PHE A 357 11.91 13.30 -12.02
C PHE A 357 10.99 14.38 -11.48
N LEU A 358 11.55 15.34 -10.74
CA LEU A 358 10.77 16.47 -10.23
C LEU A 358 10.17 17.32 -11.35
N LEU A 359 10.90 17.49 -12.46
CA LEU A 359 10.39 18.24 -13.62
C LEU A 359 9.26 17.51 -14.36
N ARG A 360 9.29 16.18 -14.38
CA ARG A 360 8.29 15.32 -15.05
C ARG A 360 7.03 15.14 -14.19
N ASP A 361 7.20 14.87 -12.91
CA ASP A 361 6.12 14.36 -12.06
C ASP A 361 5.50 15.44 -11.14
N THR A 362 6.02 16.67 -11.20
CA THR A 362 5.53 17.78 -10.38
C THR A 362 5.38 19.10 -11.14
N ALA A 363 4.42 19.91 -10.71
CA ALA A 363 4.24 21.28 -11.17
C ALA A 363 5.15 22.30 -10.42
N LEU A 364 6.13 21.84 -9.65
CA LEU A 364 6.97 22.72 -8.82
C LEU A 364 7.71 23.76 -9.68
N PRO A 365 7.85 25.01 -9.23
CA PRO A 365 8.70 25.99 -9.88
C PRO A 365 10.14 25.48 -10.04
N ILE A 366 10.80 25.82 -11.15
CA ILE A 366 12.19 25.42 -11.44
C ILE A 366 13.14 25.84 -10.31
N GLN A 367 12.86 26.98 -9.67
CA GLN A 367 13.61 27.49 -8.53
C GLN A 367 13.50 26.57 -7.30
N ASP A 368 12.31 26.05 -7.01
CA ASP A 368 12.09 25.15 -5.88
C ASP A 368 12.70 23.77 -6.14
N ILE A 369 12.66 23.30 -7.38
CA ILE A 369 13.38 22.08 -7.80
C ILE A 369 14.89 22.25 -7.55
N GLY A 370 15.45 23.40 -7.90
CA GLY A 370 16.85 23.73 -7.61
C GLY A 370 17.16 23.62 -6.12
N ARG A 371 16.31 24.18 -5.25
CA ARG A 371 16.47 24.08 -3.78
C ARG A 371 16.41 22.64 -3.28
N ILE A 372 15.44 21.85 -3.75
CA ILE A 372 15.26 20.44 -3.34
C ILE A 372 16.50 19.59 -3.67
N ILE A 373 17.10 19.80 -4.85
CA ILE A 373 18.31 19.07 -5.25
C ILE A 373 19.59 19.67 -4.67
N GLY A 374 19.49 20.65 -3.77
CA GLY A 374 20.64 21.32 -3.14
C GLY A 374 21.44 22.19 -4.12
N ILE A 375 20.78 22.86 -5.07
CA ILE A 375 21.36 23.86 -5.99
C ILE A 375 20.52 25.15 -5.94
N ASN A 376 20.87 26.05 -5.02
CA ASN A 376 20.09 27.26 -4.78
C ASN A 376 20.18 28.30 -5.92
N ASP A 377 21.26 28.28 -6.71
CA ASP A 377 21.42 29.16 -7.87
C ASP A 377 20.71 28.56 -9.10
N VAL A 378 19.59 29.16 -9.48
CA VAL A 378 18.75 28.76 -10.61
C VAL A 378 19.48 28.87 -11.96
N ASN A 379 20.37 29.85 -12.11
CA ASN A 379 21.15 30.05 -13.34
C ASN A 379 22.23 28.97 -13.45
N TYR A 380 22.88 28.63 -12.35
CA TYR A 380 23.81 27.51 -12.31
C TYR A 380 23.08 26.18 -12.56
N PHE A 381 21.95 25.94 -11.90
CA PHE A 381 21.11 24.76 -12.13
C PHE A 381 20.72 24.63 -13.61
N SER A 382 20.21 25.69 -14.23
CA SER A 382 19.77 25.65 -15.63
C SER A 382 20.92 25.35 -16.60
N ARG A 383 22.11 25.93 -16.35
CA ARG A 383 23.32 25.64 -17.14
C ARG A 383 23.78 24.19 -16.96
N LEU A 384 23.78 23.72 -15.71
CA LEU A 384 24.18 22.36 -15.37
C LEU A 384 23.21 21.34 -16.00
N PHE A 385 21.91 21.55 -15.86
CA PHE A 385 20.88 20.70 -16.45
C PHE A 385 21.02 20.64 -17.98
N LYS A 386 21.20 21.80 -18.64
CA LYS A 386 21.44 21.85 -20.09
C LYS A 386 22.70 21.11 -20.50
N ARG A 387 23.77 21.15 -19.69
CA ARG A 387 25.01 20.41 -19.96
C ARG A 387 24.79 18.89 -19.96
N TYR A 388 23.98 18.38 -19.04
CA TYR A 388 23.75 16.94 -18.90
C TYR A 388 22.60 16.40 -19.74
N MET A 389 21.57 17.21 -20.02
CA MET A 389 20.34 16.79 -20.71
C MET A 389 20.19 17.39 -22.11
N SER A 390 21.16 18.21 -22.56
CA SER A 390 21.15 18.93 -23.84
C SER A 390 19.95 19.88 -24.06
N GLN A 391 19.14 20.10 -23.03
CA GLN A 391 17.92 20.92 -23.04
C GLN A 391 17.80 21.67 -21.72
N THR A 392 17.13 22.82 -21.71
CA THR A 392 16.86 23.56 -20.46
C THR A 392 15.79 22.85 -19.62
N PRO A 393 15.75 23.06 -18.28
CA PRO A 393 14.69 22.50 -17.43
C PRO A 393 13.27 22.81 -17.94
N THR A 394 13.05 24.05 -18.41
CA THR A 394 11.78 24.50 -18.97
C THR A 394 11.41 23.77 -20.26
N GLN A 395 12.38 23.57 -21.16
CA GLN A 395 12.17 22.81 -22.40
C GLN A 395 11.87 21.35 -22.09
N TYR A 396 12.61 20.75 -21.16
CA TYR A 396 12.42 19.36 -20.75
C TYR A 396 11.02 19.12 -20.21
N ARG A 397 10.51 20.01 -19.34
CA ARG A 397 9.15 19.90 -18.79
C ARG A 397 8.05 19.93 -19.86
N LYS A 398 8.19 20.75 -20.90
CA LYS A 398 7.21 20.85 -22.00
C LYS A 398 7.09 19.59 -22.86
N ILE A 399 8.01 18.63 -22.72
CA ILE A 399 7.95 17.36 -23.45
C ILE A 399 7.02 16.38 -22.73
N PHE A 400 6.82 16.53 -21.42
CA PHE A 400 6.11 15.57 -20.57
C PHE A 400 4.80 16.10 -19.95
N ASN A 401 4.55 17.40 -20.08
CA ASN A 401 3.24 18.03 -19.91
C ASN A 401 2.62 18.28 -21.29
#